data_AF-A0A535FJ29-F1
#
_entry.id   AF-A0A535FJ29-F1
#
_cell.length_a   1.000
_cell.length_b   1.000
_cell.length_c   1.000
_cell.angle_alpha   90.00
_cell.angle_beta   90.00
_cell.angle_gamma   90.00
#
_symmetry.space_group_name_H-M   'P 1'
#
loop_
_entity.id
_entity.type
_entity.pdbx_description
1 polymer ?
#
loop_
_entity_poly.entity_id
_entity_poly.type
_entity_poly.pdbx_seq_one_letter_code
_entity_poly.pdbx_strand_id
1 'polypeptide(L)'
;MELLERMHEQGLKLIIATSAEPDELQNLLQVIGPHASELFADEVSAQEAKHSKPDPDVIAAAVQRSGCSPQELVMIGDTAYDIEAAAKVNIKTIAFRCGGWSDKDLAGAIMIYDGPADLLAHYDTSVLVKGI
;
A
#
# COMPACT_ATOMS: atom_id res chain seq x y z
N MET A 1 7.54 -8.62 -7.98
CA MET A 1 6.71 -8.54 -9.20
C MET A 1 5.42 -9.32 -9.08
N GLU A 2 5.47 -10.64 -8.86
CA GLU A 2 4.31 -11.54 -8.96
C GLU A 2 3.02 -11.08 -8.23
N LEU A 3 3.14 -10.53 -7.01
CA LEU A 3 1.96 -9.99 -6.29
C LEU A 3 1.32 -8.79 -7.02
N LEU A 4 2.13 -7.85 -7.53
CA LEU A 4 1.63 -6.68 -8.24
C LEU A 4 0.94 -7.10 -9.54
N GLU A 5 1.56 -8.03 -10.27
CA GLU A 5 1.00 -8.60 -11.50
C GLU A 5 -0.34 -9.29 -11.21
N ARG A 6 -0.39 -10.14 -10.17
CA ARG A 6 -1.62 -10.81 -9.74
C ARG A 6 -2.74 -9.83 -9.39
N MET A 7 -2.44 -8.74 -8.68
CA MET A 7 -3.43 -7.71 -8.36
C MET A 7 -3.92 -6.98 -9.62
N HIS A 8 -2.99 -6.63 -10.52
CA HIS A 8 -3.31 -5.97 -11.78
C HIS A 8 -4.18 -6.85 -12.70
N GLU A 9 -3.85 -8.15 -12.82
CA GLU A 9 -4.63 -9.13 -13.59
C GLU A 9 -6.05 -9.34 -13.04
N GLN A 10 -6.25 -9.09 -11.74
CA GLN A 10 -7.58 -9.12 -11.10
C GLN A 10 -8.33 -7.79 -11.25
N GLY A 11 -7.77 -6.82 -11.97
CA GLY A 11 -8.40 -5.54 -12.25
C GLY A 11 -8.32 -4.54 -11.10
N LEU A 12 -7.46 -4.77 -10.09
CA LEU A 12 -7.25 -3.81 -9.02
C LEU A 12 -6.44 -2.61 -9.55
N LYS A 13 -6.92 -1.40 -9.25
CA LYS A 13 -6.19 -0.16 -9.51
C LYS A 13 -5.12 0.01 -8.44
N LEU A 14 -3.84 -0.06 -8.84
CA LEU A 14 -2.71 0.12 -7.94
C LEU A 14 -2.24 1.57 -7.94
N ILE A 15 -1.99 2.13 -6.75
CA ILE A 15 -1.48 3.49 -6.56
C ILE A 15 -0.36 3.44 -5.53
N ILE A 16 0.75 4.11 -5.81
CA ILE A 16 1.85 4.25 -4.84
C ILE A 16 1.56 5.43 -3.92
N ALA A 17 1.73 5.22 -2.61
CA ALA A 17 1.68 6.29 -1.60
C ALA A 17 2.92 6.21 -0.70
N THR A 18 3.98 6.93 -1.07
CA THR A 18 5.30 6.88 -0.42
C THR A 18 5.72 8.23 0.17
N SER A 19 6.45 8.17 1.29
CA SER A 19 7.19 9.33 1.83
C SER A 19 8.59 9.49 1.22
N ALA A 20 8.93 8.69 0.20
CA ALA A 20 10.16 8.82 -0.55
C ALA A 20 10.10 10.00 -1.53
N GLU A 21 11.26 10.57 -1.84
CA GLU A 21 11.41 11.53 -2.93
C GLU A 21 11.25 10.83 -4.29
N PRO A 22 10.83 11.53 -5.37
CA PRO A 22 10.62 10.91 -6.68
C PRO A 22 11.83 10.13 -7.21
N ASP A 23 13.05 10.64 -7.05
CA ASP A 23 14.26 9.94 -7.50
C ASP A 23 14.50 8.65 -6.72
N GLU A 24 14.20 8.63 -5.42
CA GLU A 24 14.28 7.43 -4.58
C GLU A 24 13.19 6.42 -4.97
N LEU A 25 11.97 6.89 -5.20
CA LEU A 25 10.87 6.05 -5.67
C LEU A 25 11.22 5.34 -6.98
N GLN A 26 11.77 6.05 -7.96
CA GLN A 26 12.17 5.46 -9.23
C GLN A 26 13.26 4.38 -9.03
N ASN A 27 14.23 4.61 -8.15
CA ASN A 27 15.24 3.60 -7.82
C ASN A 27 14.62 2.35 -7.15
N LEU A 28 13.67 2.53 -6.24
CA LEU A 28 12.96 1.42 -5.60
C LEU A 28 12.16 0.60 -6.61
N LEU A 29 11.48 1.26 -7.56
CA LEU A 29 10.75 0.58 -8.62
C LEU A 29 11.67 -0.25 -9.52
N GLN A 30 12.87 0.25 -9.83
CA GLN A 30 13.87 -0.51 -10.60
C GLN A 30 14.34 -1.77 -9.86
N VAL A 31 14.45 -1.73 -8.52
CA VAL A 31 14.77 -2.91 -7.70
C VAL A 31 13.64 -3.94 -7.75
N ILE A 32 12.38 -3.49 -7.77
CA ILE A 32 11.22 -4.37 -7.88
C ILE A 32 11.17 -5.04 -9.26
N GLY A 33 11.47 -4.29 -10.33
CA GLY A 33 11.62 -4.79 -11.69
C GLY A 33 11.48 -3.70 -12.75
N PRO A 34 11.99 -3.93 -13.97
CA PRO A 34 12.04 -2.90 -15.02
C PRO A 34 10.66 -2.36 -15.46
N HIS A 35 9.60 -3.14 -15.27
CA HIS A 35 8.23 -2.80 -15.65
C HIS A 35 7.32 -2.54 -14.43
N ALA A 36 7.88 -2.39 -13.23
CA ALA A 36 7.08 -2.21 -12.02
C ALA A 36 6.20 -0.95 -12.07
N SER A 37 6.73 0.15 -12.59
CA SER A 37 6.00 1.43 -12.74
C SER A 37 4.77 1.30 -13.64
N GLU A 38 4.80 0.43 -14.65
CA GLU A 38 3.70 0.23 -15.60
C GLU A 38 2.45 -0.40 -14.96
N LEU A 39 2.60 -1.04 -13.80
CA LEU A 39 1.49 -1.67 -13.07
C LEU A 39 0.69 -0.67 -12.22
N PHE A 40 1.25 0.51 -11.96
CA PHE A 40 0.62 1.54 -11.13
C PHE A 40 -0.11 2.56 -12.01
N ALA A 41 -1.35 2.86 -11.65
CA ALA A 41 -2.15 3.86 -12.33
C ALA A 41 -1.75 5.29 -11.94
N ASP A 42 -1.15 5.46 -10.75
CA ASP A 42 -0.72 6.75 -10.23
C ASP A 42 0.33 6.59 -9.13
N GLU A 43 1.10 7.65 -8.88
CA GLU A 43 2.14 7.72 -7.86
C GLU A 43 1.99 9.02 -7.06
N VAL A 44 2.00 8.89 -5.73
CA VAL A 44 2.01 10.01 -4.78
C VAL A 44 3.27 9.88 -3.92
N SER A 45 4.09 10.93 -3.94
CA SER A 45 5.39 11.00 -3.28
C SER A 45 5.39 12.02 -2.14
N ALA A 46 6.55 12.21 -1.52
CA ALA A 46 6.74 13.25 -0.50
C ALA A 46 6.44 14.67 -1.01
N GLN A 47 6.57 14.94 -2.31
CA GLN A 47 6.33 16.28 -2.86
C GLN A 47 4.85 16.69 -2.80
N GLU A 48 3.96 15.71 -2.81
CA GLU A 48 2.52 15.91 -2.66
C GLU A 48 2.05 15.93 -1.20
N ALA A 49 2.94 15.65 -0.24
CA ALA A 49 2.64 15.60 1.19
C ALA A 49 3.41 16.69 1.95
N LYS A 50 2.76 17.43 2.85
CA LYS A 50 3.49 18.42 3.67
C LYS A 50 4.22 17.74 4.83
N HIS A 51 3.70 16.61 5.27
CA HIS A 51 4.23 15.84 6.40
C HIS A 51 4.31 14.35 6.06
N SER A 52 5.34 13.69 6.57
CA SER A 52 5.51 12.24 6.44
C SER A 52 4.55 11.48 7.37
N LYS A 53 4.32 10.20 7.08
CA LYS A 53 3.53 9.32 7.96
C LYS A 53 4.10 9.38 9.40
N PRO A 54 3.25 9.41 10.44
CA PRO A 54 1.83 9.02 10.44
C PRO A 54 0.83 10.12 10.05
N ASP A 55 1.28 11.28 9.56
CA ASP A 55 0.34 12.22 8.95
C ASP A 55 -0.34 11.61 7.71
N PRO A 56 -1.65 11.89 7.51
CA PRO A 56 -2.42 11.26 6.46
C PRO A 56 -2.14 11.84 5.07
N ASP A 57 -1.34 12.90 4.95
CA ASP A 57 -1.20 13.72 3.73
C ASP A 57 -1.00 12.89 2.46
N VAL A 58 -0.02 11.99 2.46
CA VAL A 58 0.28 11.14 1.29
C VAL A 58 -0.86 10.17 0.97
N ILE A 59 -1.53 9.63 2.00
CA ILE A 59 -2.65 8.69 1.80
C ILE A 59 -3.89 9.45 1.34
N ALA A 60 -4.17 10.62 1.91
CA ALA A 60 -5.26 11.51 1.51
C ALA A 60 -5.11 11.94 0.05
N ALA A 61 -3.90 12.29 -0.38
CA ALA A 61 -3.61 12.58 -1.78
C ALA A 61 -3.84 11.36 -2.68
N ALA A 62 -3.41 10.16 -2.25
CA ALA A 62 -3.70 8.91 -2.98
C ALA A 62 -5.21 8.62 -3.08
N VAL A 63 -5.99 8.87 -2.01
CA VAL A 63 -7.47 8.76 -2.05
C VAL A 63 -8.04 9.68 -3.12
N GLN A 64 -7.61 10.95 -3.14
CA GLN A 64 -8.09 11.92 -4.12
C GLN A 64 -7.76 11.49 -5.56
N ARG A 65 -6.53 11.03 -5.81
CA ARG A 65 -6.10 10.54 -7.15
C ARG A 65 -6.78 9.23 -7.56
N SER A 66 -7.16 8.40 -6.59
CA SER A 66 -7.85 7.14 -6.88
C SER A 66 -9.20 7.37 -7.55
N GLY A 67 -9.92 8.43 -7.18
CA GLY A 67 -11.31 8.68 -7.57
C GLY A 67 -12.31 7.76 -6.87
N CYS A 68 -11.85 6.91 -5.93
CA CYS A 68 -12.65 5.97 -5.16
C CYS A 68 -13.01 6.54 -3.79
N SER A 69 -14.07 6.01 -3.18
CA SER A 69 -14.38 6.26 -1.77
C SER A 69 -13.40 5.50 -0.86
N PRO A 70 -13.12 5.99 0.37
CA PRO A 70 -12.24 5.29 1.31
C PRO A 70 -12.63 3.83 1.60
N GLN A 71 -13.92 3.51 1.50
CA GLN A 71 -14.45 2.15 1.72
C GLN A 71 -14.08 1.17 0.59
N GLU A 72 -13.74 1.68 -0.59
CA GLU A 72 -13.30 0.89 -1.75
C GLU A 72 -11.77 0.73 -1.78
N LEU A 73 -11.06 1.34 -0.83
CA LEU A 73 -9.61 1.37 -0.78
C LEU A 73 -9.08 0.52 0.38
N VAL A 74 -7.95 -0.14 0.12
CA VAL A 74 -7.14 -0.80 1.14
C VAL A 74 -5.70 -0.35 0.99
N MET A 75 -5.08 0.03 2.10
CA MET A 75 -3.66 0.32 2.17
C MET A 75 -2.88 -0.98 2.37
N ILE A 76 -1.74 -1.13 1.68
CA ILE A 76 -0.74 -2.17 1.99
C ILE A 76 0.51 -1.45 2.48
N GLY A 77 0.96 -1.78 3.69
CA GLY A 77 2.14 -1.18 4.32
C GLY A 77 2.83 -2.16 5.27
N ASP A 78 3.92 -1.74 5.89
CA ASP A 78 4.74 -2.59 6.78
C ASP A 78 5.11 -1.89 8.09
N THR A 79 4.62 -0.67 8.32
CA THR A 79 4.87 0.09 9.55
C THR A 79 3.58 0.39 10.31
N ALA A 80 3.71 0.58 11.63
CA ALA A 80 2.62 1.10 12.46
C ALA A 80 2.15 2.50 11.98
N TYR A 81 3.04 3.28 11.38
CA TYR A 81 2.74 4.60 10.83
C TYR A 81 1.82 4.53 9.61
N ASP A 82 1.94 3.50 8.77
CA ASP A 82 1.02 3.26 7.64
C ASP A 82 -0.41 3.01 8.14
N ILE A 83 -0.53 2.19 9.18
CA ILE A 83 -1.81 1.86 9.80
C ILE A 83 -2.44 3.11 10.41
N GLU A 84 -1.67 3.90 11.16
CA GLU A 84 -2.16 5.14 11.78
C GLU A 84 -2.59 6.16 10.72
N ALA A 85 -1.77 6.38 9.69
CA ALA A 85 -2.08 7.32 8.63
C ALA A 85 -3.34 6.91 7.83
N ALA A 86 -3.50 5.61 7.52
CA ALA A 86 -4.66 5.11 6.78
C ALA A 86 -5.95 5.21 7.61
N ALA A 87 -5.86 4.94 8.91
CA ALA A 87 -7.00 5.06 9.83
C ALA A 87 -7.54 6.51 9.90
N LYS A 88 -6.65 7.52 9.86
CA LYS A 88 -7.04 8.95 9.85
C LYS A 88 -7.89 9.35 8.64
N VAL A 89 -7.84 8.59 7.54
CA VAL A 89 -8.65 8.80 6.33
C VAL A 89 -9.69 7.70 6.10
N ASN A 90 -9.96 6.88 7.13
CA ASN A 90 -10.94 5.79 7.11
C ASN A 90 -10.64 4.67 6.08
N ILE A 91 -9.37 4.41 5.82
CA ILE A 91 -8.91 3.30 4.97
C ILE A 91 -8.46 2.13 5.87
N LYS A 92 -8.83 0.91 5.48
CA LYS A 92 -8.35 -0.30 6.15
C LYS A 92 -6.94 -0.66 5.65
N THR A 93 -6.14 -1.33 6.49
CA THR A 93 -4.74 -1.65 6.15
C THR A 93 -4.48 -3.16 6.20
N ILE A 94 -3.81 -3.69 5.19
CA ILE A 94 -3.10 -4.97 5.23
C ILE A 94 -1.64 -4.65 5.59
N ALA A 95 -1.10 -5.32 6.59
CA ALA A 95 0.26 -5.09 7.05
C ALA A 95 1.22 -6.26 6.74
N PHE A 96 2.49 -5.94 6.49
CA PHE A 96 3.56 -6.92 6.37
C PHE A 96 4.53 -6.89 7.55
N ARG A 97 4.92 -8.06 8.05
CA ARG A 97 5.92 -8.20 9.13
C ARG A 97 7.34 -7.90 8.66
N CYS A 98 7.62 -7.96 7.36
CA CYS A 98 8.95 -7.73 6.81
C CYS A 98 9.53 -6.33 7.08
N GLY A 99 8.71 -5.37 7.53
CA GLY A 99 9.15 -4.06 8.04
C GLY A 99 9.79 -4.09 9.44
N GLY A 100 9.82 -5.25 10.11
CA GLY A 100 10.47 -5.43 11.41
C GLY A 100 9.59 -5.12 12.63
N TRP A 101 8.28 -4.97 12.43
CA TRP A 101 7.30 -4.68 13.48
C TRP A 101 6.62 -5.96 13.97
N SER A 102 6.23 -5.99 15.25
CA SER A 102 5.49 -7.11 15.82
C SER A 102 4.00 -7.02 15.48
N ASP A 103 3.28 -8.14 15.55
CA ASP A 103 1.81 -8.17 15.39
C ASP A 103 1.08 -7.22 16.34
N LYS A 104 1.67 -7.00 17.53
CA LYS A 104 1.13 -6.05 18.50
C LYS A 104 1.21 -4.61 18.00
N ASP A 105 2.31 -4.25 17.33
CA ASP A 105 2.49 -2.93 16.76
C ASP A 105 1.63 -2.74 15.50
N LEU A 106 1.33 -3.84 14.80
CA LEU A 106 0.51 -3.88 13.59
C LEU A 106 -0.98 -4.17 13.87
N ALA A 107 -1.42 -4.15 15.13
CA ALA A 107 -2.76 -4.61 15.55
C ALA A 107 -3.95 -3.83 14.96
N GLY A 108 -3.71 -2.66 14.35
CA GLY A 108 -4.75 -1.90 13.63
C GLY A 108 -4.98 -2.36 12.18
N ALA A 109 -4.16 -3.27 11.66
CA ALA A 109 -4.36 -3.87 10.35
C ALA A 109 -5.49 -4.91 10.39
N ILE A 110 -6.24 -5.02 9.29
CA ILE A 110 -7.31 -6.03 9.14
C ILE A 110 -6.77 -7.42 8.82
N MET A 111 -5.56 -7.50 8.27
CA MET A 111 -4.83 -8.72 7.97
C MET A 111 -3.33 -8.45 8.10
N ILE A 112 -2.57 -9.42 8.60
CA ILE A 112 -1.11 -9.34 8.74
C ILE A 112 -0.49 -10.56 8.06
N TYR A 113 0.44 -10.33 7.14
CA TYR A 113 1.21 -11.35 6.43
C TYR A 113 2.71 -11.20 6.71
N ASP A 114 3.49 -12.24 6.47
CA ASP A 114 4.94 -12.17 6.63
C ASP A 114 5.60 -11.22 5.61
N GLY A 115 5.01 -11.12 4.42
CA GLY A 115 5.44 -10.23 3.35
C GLY A 115 4.68 -10.47 2.04
N PRO A 116 5.15 -9.90 0.92
CA PRO A 116 4.46 -10.00 -0.37
C PRO A 116 4.22 -11.44 -0.85
N ALA A 117 5.20 -12.33 -0.64
CA ALA A 117 5.10 -13.73 -1.05
C ALA A 117 4.04 -14.50 -0.24
N ASP A 118 3.89 -14.18 1.04
CA ASP A 118 2.90 -14.81 1.92
C ASP A 118 1.47 -14.35 1.57
N LEU A 119 1.29 -13.05 1.29
CA LEU A 119 0.03 -12.56 0.75
C LEU A 119 -0.30 -13.21 -0.61
N LEU A 120 0.69 -13.38 -1.48
CA LEU A 120 0.49 -14.06 -2.77
C LEU A 120 0.06 -15.52 -2.59
N ALA A 121 0.70 -16.26 -1.68
CA ALA A 121 0.35 -17.65 -1.37
C ALA A 121 -1.09 -17.80 -0.84
N HIS A 122 -1.62 -16.77 -0.16
CA HIS A 122 -2.96 -16.75 0.43
C HIS A 122 -3.95 -15.86 -0.33
N TYR A 123 -3.59 -15.41 -1.54
CA TYR A 123 -4.28 -14.33 -2.26
C TYR A 123 -5.79 -14.58 -2.42
N ASP A 124 -6.16 -15.78 -2.88
CA ASP A 124 -7.56 -16.13 -3.16
C ASP A 124 -8.44 -16.20 -1.89
N THR A 125 -7.82 -16.29 -0.72
CA THR A 125 -8.51 -16.27 0.57
C THR A 125 -8.49 -14.90 1.26
N SER A 126 -7.71 -13.96 0.71
CA SER A 126 -7.51 -12.63 1.27
C SER A 126 -8.70 -11.70 1.04
N VAL A 127 -8.68 -10.57 1.76
CA VAL A 127 -9.67 -9.49 1.61
C VAL A 127 -9.62 -8.82 0.23
N LEU A 128 -8.52 -8.95 -0.52
CA LEU A 128 -8.40 -8.41 -1.89
C LEU A 128 -9.35 -9.12 -2.87
N VAL A 129 -9.70 -10.38 -2.59
CA VAL A 129 -10.64 -11.17 -3.40
C VAL A 129 -12.03 -11.24 -2.78
N LYS A 130 -12.11 -11.34 -1.44
CA LYS A 130 -13.39 -11.47 -0.73
C LYS A 130 -14.13 -10.15 -0.52
N GLY A 131 -13.48 -9.02 -0.78
CA GLY A 131 -13.98 -7.69 -0.47
C GLY A 131 -13.60 -7.23 0.93
N ILE A 132 -13.65 -5.90 1.09
CA ILE A 132 -13.31 -5.17 2.31
C ILE A 132 -14.55 -4.99 3.18
#